data_AF-A0AAE4SFM8-F1
#
_entry.id   AF-A0AAE4SFM8-F1
#
_cell.length_a   1.000
_cell.length_b   1.000
_cell.length_c   1.000
_cell.angle_alpha   90.00
_cell.angle_beta   90.00
_cell.angle_gamma   90.00
#
_symmetry.space_group_name_H-M   'P 1'
#
loop_
_entity.id
_entity.type
_entity.pdbx_description
1 polymer ?
#
loop_
_entity_poly.entity_id
_entity_poly.type
_entity_poly.pdbx_seq_one_letter_code
_entity_poly.pdbx_strand_id
1 'polypeptide(L)'
;MAKMKSVDSVKKEKRTKNSKTNTVTKAVKTGNKHQIQKETISKKSRTIAAKKRMESVTIKAKDFISICFGGEDADILKAELDQALEKYDKVTVDFSELGHFTTCFFDLVFTGRLEQMPVEEYDARIFVTNLSEIGKGAYRMAYEGAVEYISLTPKQQEERDQIWEKVFEEMGWI
;
A
#
# COMPACT_ATOMS: atom_id res chain seq x y z
N MET A 1 49.37 -20.68 -35.16
CA MET A 1 50.05 -21.41 -34.07
C MET A 1 49.31 -21.06 -32.78
N ALA A 2 48.79 -21.91 -31.90
CA ALA A 2 48.59 -23.35 -31.74
C ALA A 2 47.28 -23.48 -30.90
N LYS A 3 46.30 -24.34 -31.25
CA LYS A 3 45.99 -25.67 -30.66
C LYS A 3 45.90 -25.65 -29.12
N MET A 4 44.95 -26.28 -28.40
CA MET A 4 43.90 -27.26 -28.71
C MET A 4 43.14 -27.56 -27.40
N LYS A 5 41.81 -27.79 -27.48
CA LYS A 5 41.02 -28.93 -26.91
C LYS A 5 40.99 -29.12 -25.38
N SER A 6 39.98 -29.68 -24.71
CA SER A 6 38.89 -30.62 -25.03
C SER A 6 37.89 -30.62 -23.84
N VAL A 7 36.55 -30.59 -24.05
CA VAL A 7 35.56 -31.73 -24.05
C VAL A 7 35.55 -32.48 -22.69
N ASP A 8 34.44 -32.56 -21.94
CA ASP A 8 33.30 -33.50 -22.09
C ASP A 8 32.07 -33.00 -21.28
N SER A 9 30.81 -32.95 -21.75
CA SER A 9 29.89 -33.92 -22.40
C SER A 9 28.96 -34.65 -21.40
N VAL A 10 27.67 -34.75 -21.80
CA VAL A 10 26.63 -35.75 -21.42
C VAL A 10 25.85 -35.43 -20.11
N LYS A 11 24.51 -35.55 -19.93
CA LYS A 11 23.43 -36.34 -20.56
C LYS A 11 22.03 -35.73 -20.30
N LYS A 12 21.10 -35.91 -21.24
CA LYS A 12 19.63 -35.83 -21.08
C LYS A 12 19.11 -36.87 -20.07
N GLU A 13 18.06 -36.55 -19.31
CA GLU A 13 16.95 -37.50 -19.10
C GLU A 13 15.63 -36.82 -18.67
N LYS A 14 14.57 -37.02 -19.47
CA LYS A 14 13.16 -36.83 -19.06
C LYS A 14 12.72 -38.08 -18.30
N ARG A 15 12.00 -37.94 -17.18
CA ARG A 15 11.04 -38.99 -16.75
C ARG A 15 9.93 -38.45 -15.84
N THR A 16 8.71 -38.58 -16.34
CA THR A 16 7.42 -38.57 -15.64
C THR A 16 7.29 -39.76 -14.66
N LYS A 17 6.58 -39.58 -13.53
CA LYS A 17 5.38 -40.33 -13.09
C LYS A 17 5.23 -40.50 -11.57
N ASN A 18 3.97 -40.32 -11.17
CA ASN A 18 3.16 -41.11 -10.24
C ASN A 18 3.23 -40.92 -8.72
N SER A 19 2.05 -40.51 -8.25
CA SER A 19 1.39 -40.86 -6.99
C SER A 19 1.77 -42.21 -6.39
N LYS A 20 2.06 -42.20 -5.09
CA LYS A 20 1.78 -43.35 -4.21
C LYS A 20 1.26 -42.83 -2.85
N THR A 21 -0.05 -42.88 -2.69
CA THR A 21 -0.70 -43.03 -1.39
C THR A 21 -0.33 -44.39 -0.83
N ASN A 22 0.42 -44.42 0.27
CA ASN A 22 0.68 -45.64 1.02
C ASN A 22 -0.39 -45.83 2.10
N THR A 23 -1.36 -46.69 1.81
CA THR A 23 -2.26 -47.28 2.79
C THR A 23 -1.60 -48.55 3.32
N VAL A 24 -1.17 -48.55 4.59
CA VAL A 24 -0.67 -49.76 5.25
C VAL A 24 -1.80 -50.36 6.07
N THR A 25 -2.38 -51.45 5.57
CA THR A 25 -3.31 -52.29 6.32
C THR A 25 -2.49 -53.39 7.00
N LYS A 26 -2.45 -53.43 8.33
CA LYS A 26 -2.04 -54.62 9.09
C LYS A 26 -3.24 -55.15 9.86
N ALA A 27 -3.71 -56.32 9.46
CA ALA A 27 -4.62 -57.14 10.24
C ALA A 27 -3.80 -58.25 10.93
N VAL A 28 -3.86 -58.30 12.26
CA VAL A 28 -3.54 -59.50 13.03
C VAL A 28 -4.71 -59.74 13.96
N LYS A 29 -5.38 -60.89 13.78
CA LYS A 29 -6.40 -61.42 14.68
C LYS A 29 -5.71 -62.32 15.69
N THR A 30 -5.94 -62.08 16.98
CA THR A 30 -6.02 -63.15 17.99
C THR A 30 -6.80 -62.64 19.21
N GLY A 31 -7.91 -63.33 19.50
CA GLY A 31 -8.37 -63.63 20.86
C GLY A 31 -8.85 -62.49 21.78
N ASN A 32 -10.16 -62.50 22.01
CA ASN A 32 -10.83 -62.21 23.29
C ASN A 32 -11.34 -60.76 23.57
N LYS A 33 -12.67 -60.70 23.66
CA LYS A 33 -13.59 -59.81 24.40
C LYS A 33 -13.22 -58.32 24.62
N HIS A 34 -14.00 -57.50 23.90
CA HIS A 34 -14.70 -56.27 24.34
C HIS A 34 -13.86 -55.01 24.60
N GLN A 35 -14.28 -53.96 23.88
CA GLN A 35 -14.02 -52.53 24.10
C GLN A 35 -12.63 -52.01 23.69
N ILE A 36 -12.52 -51.55 22.44
CA ILE A 36 -11.49 -50.59 22.01
C ILE A 36 -12.21 -49.27 21.71
N GLN A 37 -11.91 -48.25 22.51
CA GLN A 37 -12.36 -46.88 22.32
C GLN A 37 -11.80 -46.36 20.98
N LYS A 38 -12.68 -45.84 20.13
CA LYS A 38 -12.29 -45.15 18.90
C LYS A 38 -11.91 -43.72 19.25
N GLU A 39 -10.64 -43.49 19.60
CA GLU A 39 -10.10 -42.13 19.57
C GLU A 39 -10.03 -41.66 18.12
N THR A 40 -11.06 -40.92 17.72
CA THR A 40 -11.06 -40.17 16.47
C THR A 40 -10.23 -38.92 16.74
N ILE A 41 -8.94 -38.93 16.35
CA ILE A 41 -8.13 -37.72 16.32
C ILE A 41 -8.76 -36.78 15.28
N SER A 42 -9.57 -35.86 15.79
CA SER A 42 -10.18 -34.75 15.08
C SER A 42 -9.08 -33.89 14.45
N LYS A 43 -8.96 -33.96 13.13
CA LYS A 43 -8.23 -32.96 12.35
C LYS A 43 -9.07 -31.67 12.27
N LYS A 44 -9.09 -30.91 13.35
CA LYS A 44 -9.39 -29.46 13.41
C LYS A 44 -8.33 -28.92 14.38
N SER A 45 -7.42 -28.04 14.00
CA SER A 45 -7.67 -26.77 13.34
C SER A 45 -6.38 -26.29 12.67
N ARG A 46 -6.40 -26.15 11.34
CA ARG A 46 -5.53 -25.16 10.69
C ARG A 46 -6.37 -23.91 10.58
N THR A 47 -6.20 -23.02 11.55
CA THR A 47 -6.59 -21.62 11.43
C THR A 47 -5.72 -21.03 10.33
N ILE A 48 -6.21 -21.10 9.08
CA ILE A 48 -5.71 -20.25 8.02
C ILE A 48 -6.37 -18.91 8.32
N ALA A 49 -5.67 -18.01 9.01
CA ALA A 49 -6.02 -16.61 8.98
C ALA A 49 -6.07 -16.22 7.50
N ALA A 50 -7.28 -16.08 6.96
CA ALA A 50 -7.48 -15.58 5.62
C ALA A 50 -6.87 -14.18 5.59
N LYS A 51 -5.71 -14.05 4.95
CA LYS A 51 -5.08 -12.78 4.65
C LYS A 51 -6.12 -12.00 3.82
N LYS A 52 -6.88 -11.10 4.47
CA LYS A 52 -7.82 -10.18 3.81
C LYS A 52 -7.03 -9.58 2.64
N ARG A 53 -7.46 -9.84 1.40
CA ARG A 53 -6.85 -9.18 0.25
C ARG A 53 -7.08 -7.71 0.48
N MET A 54 -6.01 -6.96 0.73
CA MET A 54 -6.11 -5.51 0.83
C MET A 54 -6.54 -5.02 -0.54
N GLU A 55 -7.73 -4.45 -0.62
CA GLU A 55 -8.23 -3.89 -1.86
C GLU A 55 -7.48 -2.58 -2.12
N SER A 56 -6.95 -2.45 -3.34
CA SER A 56 -6.15 -1.31 -3.75
C SER A 56 -6.70 -0.70 -5.03
N VAL A 57 -6.68 0.61 -5.14
CA VAL A 57 -7.08 1.35 -6.33
C VAL A 57 -6.00 2.34 -6.75
N THR A 58 -5.99 2.69 -8.04
CA THR A 58 -5.19 3.78 -8.57
C THR A 58 -6.10 4.85 -9.17
N ILE A 59 -5.96 6.08 -8.69
CA ILE A 59 -6.59 7.29 -9.22
C ILE A 59 -5.58 7.95 -10.16
N LYS A 60 -5.98 8.26 -11.39
CA LYS A 60 -5.16 9.08 -12.29
C LYS A 60 -5.55 10.52 -12.10
N ALA A 61 -4.66 11.34 -11.52
CA ALA A 61 -4.94 12.74 -11.24
C ALA A 61 -5.33 13.51 -12.51
N LYS A 62 -4.70 13.16 -13.65
CA LYS A 62 -4.98 13.78 -14.96
C LYS A 62 -6.42 13.65 -15.45
N ASP A 63 -7.15 12.64 -14.97
CA ASP A 63 -8.57 12.44 -15.34
C ASP A 63 -9.48 13.49 -14.69
N PHE A 64 -8.99 14.19 -13.66
CA PHE A 64 -9.77 15.14 -12.84
C PHE A 64 -9.23 16.57 -12.90
N ILE A 65 -7.91 16.72 -12.97
CA ILE A 65 -7.24 18.02 -12.91
C ILE A 65 -6.21 18.17 -14.04
N SER A 66 -5.96 19.43 -14.43
CA SER A 66 -5.03 19.76 -15.50
C SER A 66 -3.69 20.32 -15.01
N ILE A 67 -3.71 20.92 -13.82
CA ILE A 67 -2.58 21.48 -13.07
C ILE A 67 -2.79 21.20 -11.57
N CYS A 68 -1.74 21.36 -10.77
CA CYS A 68 -1.80 21.16 -9.31
C CYS A 68 -1.46 22.46 -8.58
N PHE A 69 -2.25 23.52 -8.80
CA PHE A 69 -1.86 24.90 -8.44
C PHE A 69 -2.63 25.52 -7.27
N GLY A 70 -3.86 25.08 -6.95
CA GLY A 70 -4.62 25.72 -5.87
C GLY A 70 -5.84 24.95 -5.37
N GLY A 71 -6.70 25.66 -4.62
CA GLY A 71 -7.83 25.11 -3.88
C GLY A 71 -8.87 24.36 -4.72
N GLU A 72 -9.26 24.89 -5.88
CA GLU A 72 -10.28 24.22 -6.72
C GLU A 72 -9.80 22.88 -7.27
N ASP A 73 -8.58 22.81 -7.82
CA ASP A 73 -7.96 21.55 -8.24
C ASP A 73 -7.82 20.59 -7.05
N ALA A 74 -7.48 21.13 -5.88
CA ALA A 74 -7.31 20.35 -4.67
C ALA A 74 -8.63 19.73 -4.21
N ASP A 75 -9.71 20.51 -4.15
CA ASP A 75 -11.04 20.03 -3.73
C ASP A 75 -11.55 18.90 -4.62
N ILE A 76 -11.34 19.01 -5.94
CA ILE A 76 -11.72 17.97 -6.90
C ILE A 76 -10.97 16.67 -6.60
N LEU A 77 -9.63 16.71 -6.52
CA LEU A 77 -8.84 15.49 -6.31
C LEU A 77 -9.03 14.94 -4.88
N LYS A 78 -9.24 15.81 -3.90
CA LYS A 78 -9.52 15.46 -2.51
C LYS A 78 -10.83 14.66 -2.40
N ALA A 79 -11.88 15.09 -3.09
CA ALA A 79 -13.17 14.39 -3.08
C ALA A 79 -13.06 12.97 -3.66
N GLU A 80 -12.29 12.78 -4.72
CA GLU A 80 -12.03 11.46 -5.32
C GLU A 80 -11.18 10.56 -4.42
N LEU A 81 -10.15 11.15 -3.79
CA LEU A 81 -9.32 10.44 -2.82
C LEU A 81 -10.13 9.99 -1.59
N ASP A 82 -11.00 10.85 -1.06
CA ASP A 82 -11.85 10.55 0.10
C ASP A 82 -12.81 9.39 -0.23
N GLN A 83 -13.48 9.43 -1.38
CA GLN A 83 -14.33 8.34 -1.85
C GLN A 83 -13.57 7.02 -2.04
N ALA A 84 -12.31 7.08 -2.49
CA ALA A 84 -11.48 5.89 -2.63
C ALA A 84 -11.05 5.33 -1.28
N LEU A 85 -10.69 6.18 -0.31
CA LEU A 85 -10.26 5.77 1.02
C LEU A 85 -11.40 5.14 1.85
N GLU A 86 -12.67 5.43 1.54
CA GLU A 86 -13.82 4.75 2.14
C GLU A 86 -13.95 3.29 1.68
N LYS A 87 -13.52 2.99 0.45
CA LYS A 87 -13.75 1.70 -0.22
C LYS A 87 -12.52 0.80 -0.23
N TYR A 88 -11.33 1.40 -0.25
CA TYR A 88 -10.08 0.71 -0.48
C TYR A 88 -9.11 0.88 0.70
N ASP A 89 -8.38 -0.19 1.01
CA ASP A 89 -7.37 -0.15 2.07
C ASP A 89 -6.13 0.64 1.61
N LYS A 90 -5.85 0.66 0.30
CA LYS A 90 -4.73 1.39 -0.31
C LYS A 90 -5.17 2.18 -1.53
N VAL A 91 -4.73 3.43 -1.63
CA VAL A 91 -4.99 4.32 -2.75
C VAL A 91 -3.67 4.86 -3.28
N THR A 92 -3.41 4.63 -4.56
CA THR A 92 -2.30 5.26 -5.28
C THR A 92 -2.84 6.38 -6.14
N VAL A 93 -2.26 7.58 -6.05
CA VAL A 93 -2.57 8.70 -6.94
C VAL A 93 -1.42 8.88 -7.92
N ASP A 94 -1.73 8.70 -9.19
CA ASP A 94 -0.81 8.78 -10.32
C ASP A 94 -0.85 10.18 -10.94
N PHE A 95 0.29 10.88 -10.89
CA PHE A 95 0.47 12.23 -11.44
C PHE A 95 1.17 12.24 -12.81
N SER A 96 1.19 11.11 -13.52
CA SER A 96 1.64 11.08 -14.91
C SER A 96 0.94 12.17 -15.72
N GLU A 97 1.68 12.82 -16.62
CA GLU A 97 1.17 13.86 -17.54
C GLU A 97 0.82 15.21 -16.87
N LEU A 98 1.11 15.37 -15.58
CA LEU A 98 1.03 16.66 -14.89
C LEU A 98 2.44 17.25 -14.68
N GLY A 99 2.57 18.55 -14.93
CA GLY A 99 3.86 19.25 -14.93
C GLY A 99 3.98 20.40 -13.93
N HIS A 100 2.86 20.91 -13.42
CA HIS A 100 2.81 22.09 -12.55
C HIS A 100 2.32 21.68 -11.17
N PHE A 101 3.11 21.97 -10.15
CA PHE A 101 2.86 21.55 -8.78
C PHE A 101 3.15 22.67 -7.80
N THR A 102 2.30 22.82 -6.80
CA THR A 102 2.52 23.70 -5.65
C THR A 102 2.51 22.88 -4.37
N THR A 103 3.26 23.34 -3.38
CA THR A 103 3.24 22.74 -2.03
C THR A 103 1.85 22.81 -1.42
N CYS A 104 1.15 23.93 -1.59
CA CYS A 104 -0.18 24.15 -1.04
C CYS A 104 -1.22 23.16 -1.60
N PHE A 105 -1.18 22.86 -2.89
CA PHE A 105 -2.03 21.81 -3.46
C PHE A 105 -1.83 20.46 -2.75
N PHE A 106 -0.58 20.03 -2.53
CA PHE A 106 -0.34 18.77 -1.83
C PHE A 106 -0.77 18.80 -0.38
N ASP A 107 -0.68 19.97 0.26
CA ASP A 107 -1.14 20.16 1.63
C ASP A 107 -2.64 19.94 1.76
N LEU A 108 -3.41 20.62 0.90
CA LEU A 108 -4.86 20.49 0.84
C LEU A 108 -5.33 19.08 0.43
N VAL A 109 -4.68 18.46 -0.56
CA VAL A 109 -5.11 17.16 -1.10
C VAL A 109 -4.62 15.99 -0.28
N PHE A 110 -3.49 16.08 0.42
CA PHE A 110 -2.87 14.91 1.03
C PHE A 110 -2.50 15.15 2.48
N THR A 111 -1.58 16.07 2.74
CA THR A 111 -0.84 16.08 4.01
C THR A 111 -1.60 16.70 5.17
N GLY A 112 -2.61 17.54 4.89
CA GLY A 112 -3.57 18.00 5.91
C GLY A 112 -4.36 16.86 6.59
N ARG A 113 -4.40 15.66 6.00
CA ARG A 113 -4.99 14.48 6.67
C ARG A 113 -4.19 13.99 7.88
N LEU A 114 -2.92 14.35 8.00
CA LEU A 114 -2.08 13.96 9.13
C LEU A 114 -2.58 14.52 10.47
N GLU A 115 -3.44 15.55 10.45
CA GLU A 115 -4.14 16.05 11.63
C GLU A 115 -5.20 15.07 12.15
N GLN A 116 -5.73 14.21 11.28
CA GLN A 116 -6.84 13.30 11.58
C GLN A 116 -6.41 11.82 11.56
N MET A 117 -5.20 11.54 11.07
CA MET A 117 -4.69 10.19 10.82
C MET A 117 -3.21 10.09 11.24
N PRO A 118 -2.80 9.04 12.00
CA PRO A 118 -1.40 8.81 12.31
C PRO A 118 -0.54 8.67 11.05
N VAL A 119 0.72 9.14 11.12
CA VAL A 119 1.67 9.11 9.99
C VAL A 119 1.83 7.69 9.45
N GLU A 120 1.91 6.69 10.32
CA GLU A 120 2.08 5.29 9.91
C GLU A 120 0.86 4.76 9.16
N GLU A 121 -0.35 5.21 9.52
CA GLU A 121 -1.56 4.85 8.79
C GLU A 121 -1.58 5.55 7.42
N TYR A 122 -1.25 6.84 7.38
CA TYR A 122 -1.16 7.61 6.15
C TYR A 122 -0.19 6.95 5.15
N ASP A 123 1.04 6.67 5.59
CA ASP A 123 2.10 6.06 4.77
C ASP A 123 1.74 4.64 4.30
N ALA A 124 0.90 3.93 5.06
CA ALA A 124 0.45 2.59 4.70
C ALA A 124 -0.70 2.58 3.68
N ARG A 125 -1.47 3.68 3.60
CA ARG A 125 -2.73 3.76 2.84
C ARG A 125 -2.63 4.63 1.59
N ILE A 126 -1.86 5.71 1.60
CA ILE A 126 -1.83 6.71 0.54
C ILE A 126 -0.46 6.71 -0.14
N PHE A 127 -0.44 6.51 -1.45
CA PHE A 127 0.77 6.48 -2.26
C PHE A 127 0.68 7.51 -3.37
N VAL A 128 1.73 8.30 -3.57
CA VAL A 128 1.82 9.27 -4.66
C VAL A 128 2.90 8.83 -5.64
N THR A 129 2.57 8.68 -6.92
CA THR A 129 3.49 8.17 -7.95
C THR A 129 3.57 9.06 -9.18
N ASN A 130 4.65 8.87 -9.97
CA ASN A 130 4.90 9.54 -11.24
C ASN A 130 4.94 11.08 -11.16
N LEU A 131 5.33 11.62 -10.01
CA LEU A 131 5.69 13.02 -9.88
C LEU A 131 6.97 13.35 -10.66
N SER A 132 7.01 14.53 -11.28
CA SER A 132 8.25 15.14 -11.76
C SER A 132 9.18 15.47 -10.59
N GLU A 133 10.46 15.78 -10.86
CA GLU A 133 11.40 16.17 -9.78
C GLU A 133 10.92 17.40 -9.00
N ILE A 134 10.32 18.38 -9.68
CA ILE A 134 9.69 19.55 -9.03
C ILE A 134 8.51 19.11 -8.17
N GLY A 135 7.66 18.22 -8.69
CA GLY A 135 6.52 17.68 -7.96
C GLY A 135 6.94 16.90 -6.70
N LYS A 136 8.01 16.11 -6.78
CA LYS A 136 8.58 15.41 -5.61
C LYS A 136 9.06 16.39 -4.54
N GLY A 137 9.74 17.47 -4.95
CA GLY A 137 10.17 18.53 -4.04
C GLY A 137 8.99 19.20 -3.33
N ALA A 138 7.97 19.59 -4.10
CA ALA A 138 6.77 20.21 -3.56
C ALA A 138 5.99 19.28 -2.61
N TYR A 139 5.81 18.01 -2.98
CA TYR A 139 5.15 17.01 -2.11
C TYR A 139 5.95 16.78 -0.82
N ARG A 140 7.28 16.66 -0.92
CA ARG A 140 8.15 16.49 0.24
C ARG A 140 8.04 17.67 1.21
N MET A 141 8.04 18.91 0.70
CA MET A 141 7.88 20.10 1.54
C MET A 141 6.53 20.11 2.26
N ALA A 142 5.45 19.72 1.59
CA ALA A 142 4.12 19.62 2.20
C ALA A 142 4.11 18.56 3.32
N TYR A 143 4.66 17.38 3.03
CA TYR A 143 4.70 16.26 3.97
C TYR A 143 5.56 16.58 5.20
N GLU A 144 6.78 17.08 5.02
CA GLU A 144 7.65 17.50 6.12
C GLU A 144 6.99 18.62 6.94
N GLY A 145 6.35 19.59 6.28
CA GLY A 145 5.65 20.68 6.94
C GLY A 145 4.46 20.22 7.78
N ALA A 146 3.72 19.20 7.34
CA ALA A 146 2.60 18.62 8.07
C ALA A 146 3.06 17.72 9.24
N VAL A 147 4.12 16.93 9.05
CA VAL A 147 4.74 16.15 10.14
C VAL A 147 5.31 17.08 11.22
N GLU A 148 5.94 18.19 10.82
CA GLU A 148 6.37 19.22 11.76
C GLU A 148 5.17 19.82 12.50
N TYR A 149 4.09 20.17 11.78
CA TYR A 149 2.89 20.77 12.36
C TYR A 149 2.29 19.93 13.49
N ILE A 150 2.11 18.62 13.27
CA ILE A 150 1.53 17.73 14.27
C ILE A 150 2.45 17.48 15.48
N SER A 151 3.73 17.83 15.37
CA SER A 151 4.70 17.76 16.48
C SER A 151 4.72 19.00 17.37
N LEU A 152 4.06 20.09 16.93
CA LEU A 152 3.99 21.35 17.66
C LEU A 152 3.04 21.27 18.86
N THR A 153 3.22 22.18 19.81
CA THR A 153 2.22 22.40 20.87
C THR A 153 0.99 23.11 20.32
N PRO A 154 -0.19 23.00 20.95
CA PRO A 154 -1.42 23.66 20.46
C PRO A 154 -1.27 25.17 20.25
N LYS A 155 -0.50 25.85 21.11
CA LYS A 155 -0.25 27.29 20.97
C LYS A 155 0.58 27.61 19.71
N GLN A 156 1.58 26.78 19.41
CA GLN A 156 2.41 26.97 18.21
C GLN A 156 1.64 26.63 16.93
N GLN A 157 0.70 25.69 17.00
CA GLN A 157 -0.23 25.40 15.91
C GLN A 157 -1.11 26.61 15.63
N GLU A 158 -1.76 27.17 16.66
CA GLU A 158 -2.58 28.38 16.53
C GLU A 158 -1.80 29.58 15.96
N GLU A 159 -0.57 29.80 16.41
CA GLU A 159 0.31 30.85 15.85
C GLU A 159 0.62 30.62 14.35
N ARG A 160 0.78 29.37 13.93
CA ARG A 160 1.03 29.01 12.53
C ARG A 160 -0.24 29.09 11.68
N ASP A 161 -1.38 28.72 12.22
CA ASP A 161 -2.69 28.82 11.54
C ASP A 161 -3.03 30.27 11.25
N GLN A 162 -2.79 31.19 12.18
CA GLN A 162 -2.97 32.63 11.96
C GLN A 162 -2.08 33.19 10.84
N ILE A 163 -0.89 32.60 10.62
CA ILE A 163 -0.02 32.98 9.50
C ILE A 163 -0.63 32.47 8.20
N TRP A 164 -1.11 31.22 8.18
CA TRP A 164 -1.75 30.63 7.01
C TRP A 164 -3.04 31.33 6.63
N GLU A 165 -3.91 31.65 7.58
CA GLU A 165 -5.15 32.42 7.33
C GLU A 165 -4.85 33.73 6.62
N LYS A 166 -3.86 34.50 7.10
CA LYS A 166 -3.43 35.75 6.43
C LYS A 166 -2.91 35.51 5.03
N VAL A 167 -2.13 34.45 4.81
CA VAL A 167 -1.63 34.10 3.47
C VAL A 167 -2.79 33.78 2.53
N PHE A 168 -3.79 33.02 2.99
CA PHE A 168 -4.96 32.69 2.20
C PHE A 168 -5.84 33.90 1.89
N GLU A 169 -6.04 34.81 2.85
CA GLU A 169 -6.70 36.10 2.63
C GLU A 169 -5.96 36.95 1.58
N GLU A 170 -4.63 37.07 1.70
CA GLU A 170 -3.81 37.84 0.75
C GLU A 170 -3.82 37.25 -0.67
N MET A 171 -3.96 35.92 -0.78
CA MET A 171 -4.09 35.22 -2.07
C MET A 171 -5.51 35.21 -2.62
N GLY A 172 -6.51 35.71 -1.87
CA GLY A 172 -7.91 35.76 -2.27
C GLY A 172 -8.57 34.39 -2.37
N TRP A 173 -8.15 33.45 -1.52
CA TRP A 173 -8.67 32.07 -1.49
C TRP A 173 -9.75 31.85 -0.44
N ILE A 174 -9.91 32.79 0.50
CA ILE A 174 -10.98 32.89 1.51
C ILE A 174 -11.44 34.33 1.69
#